data_AF-A0A916E3Q8-F1
#
_entry.id   AF-A0A916E3Q8-F1
#
_cell.length_a   1.000
_cell.length_b   1.000
_cell.length_c   1.000
_cell.angle_alpha   90.00
_cell.angle_beta   90.00
_cell.angle_gamma   90.00
#
_symmetry.space_group_name_H-M   'P 1'
#
loop_
_entity.id
_entity.type
_entity.pdbx_description
1 polymer ?
#
loop_
_entity_poly.entity_id
_entity_poly.type
_entity_poly.pdbx_seq_one_letter_code
_entity_poly.pdbx_strand_id
1 'polypeptide(L)'
;MSSATPVYNFIELGLEEYEENEMVLDVVHDLMTFFKDSTNCTYQNSSNKKDLRTCFEKVGFKRFFERHLELKALEKHEFELHIKSQLMVFEISNEKDEKNEKDKKSRHSYRYSFNISLPLCKPAYMKLCNLNDYKLLTLQTHLQENGLIERTHGNTGRVSRQNSKVFVDFNITSSVKEYLVQYGTIYGLPSPMRHRNDSGNFIYLPTGENYTSIYKKYKEDFYLEHDESETIISYSTFRRLWHELIPNLKFQPSASDLCEKCVEFKAKMQAAKSDIDKYNIIKDQYEEHHKAADLERKHYN
;
A
#
# COMPACT_ATOMS: atom_id res chain seq x y z
N MET A 1 10.08 24.56 11.54
CA MET A 1 9.48 24.95 12.83
C MET A 1 9.53 23.73 13.72
N SER A 2 10.36 23.77 14.77
CA SER A 2 10.51 22.65 15.71
C SER A 2 9.21 22.51 16.49
N SER A 3 8.45 21.44 16.26
CA SER A 3 7.30 21.12 17.10
C SER A 3 7.83 20.83 18.50
N ALA A 4 7.49 21.68 19.47
CA ALA A 4 7.84 21.44 20.87
C ALA A 4 7.25 20.08 21.28
N THR A 5 8.11 19.15 21.68
CA THR A 5 7.70 17.85 22.21
C THR A 5 6.81 18.10 23.42
N PRO A 6 5.57 17.57 23.45
CA PRO A 6 4.68 17.77 24.58
C PRO A 6 5.31 17.19 25.84
N VAL A 7 5.44 18.00 26.89
CA VAL A 7 5.97 17.58 28.19
C VAL A 7 4.83 16.94 28.99
N TYR A 8 5.04 15.70 29.44
CA TYR A 8 4.11 14.95 30.28
C TYR A 8 4.66 14.82 31.70
N ASN A 9 3.83 14.99 32.71
CA ASN A 9 4.22 14.78 34.10
C ASN A 9 4.10 13.28 34.44
N PHE A 10 5.22 12.56 34.48
CA PHE A 10 5.22 11.11 34.72
C PHE A 10 4.75 10.76 36.13
N ILE A 11 4.96 11.63 37.12
CA ILE A 11 4.46 11.44 38.48
C ILE A 11 2.92 11.45 38.50
N GLU A 12 2.30 12.41 37.82
CA GLU A 12 0.83 12.45 37.72
C GLU A 12 0.25 11.24 36.97
N LEU A 13 1.02 10.66 36.04
CA LEU A 13 0.65 9.48 35.28
C LEU A 13 0.98 8.16 36.00
N GLY A 14 1.68 8.21 37.15
CA GLY A 14 2.15 7.05 37.92
C GLY A 14 3.27 6.26 37.22
N LEU A 15 4.05 6.93 36.37
CA LEU A 15 5.12 6.36 35.57
C LEU A 15 6.51 6.68 36.12
N GLU A 16 6.68 6.91 37.42
CA GLU A 16 7.97 7.33 38.00
C GLU A 16 9.09 6.30 37.82
N GLU A 17 8.73 5.04 37.55
CA GLU A 17 9.65 3.93 37.30
C GLU A 17 10.09 3.80 35.83
N TYR A 18 9.50 4.58 34.91
CA TYR A 18 9.83 4.54 33.49
C TYR A 18 10.77 5.67 33.10
N GLU A 19 11.74 5.36 32.24
CA GLU A 19 12.63 6.37 31.67
C GLU A 19 11.87 7.32 30.72
N GLU A 20 12.12 8.62 30.85
CA GLU A 20 11.63 9.65 29.94
C GLU A 20 12.42 9.69 28.62
N ASN A 21 12.45 8.55 27.92
CA ASN A 21 13.06 8.44 26.60
C ASN A 21 12.03 8.62 25.48
N GLU A 22 12.50 8.83 24.24
CA GLU A 22 11.66 9.10 23.06
C GLU A 22 10.59 8.02 22.85
N MET A 23 10.95 6.74 23.02
CA MET A 23 10.01 5.63 22.83
C MET A 23 8.85 5.68 23.84
N VAL A 24 9.15 5.94 25.12
CA VAL A 24 8.13 6.02 26.17
C VAL A 24 7.27 7.26 25.95
N LEU A 25 7.89 8.40 25.65
CA LEU A 25 7.19 9.65 25.37
C LEU A 25 6.24 9.55 24.17
N ASP A 26 6.64 8.85 23.11
CA ASP A 26 5.80 8.61 21.93
C ASP A 26 4.56 7.79 22.28
N VAL A 27 4.72 6.74 23.09
CA VAL A 27 3.59 5.91 23.54
C VAL A 27 2.67 6.70 24.47
N VAL A 28 3.24 7.46 25.41
CA VAL A 28 2.46 8.34 26.30
C VAL A 28 1.68 9.37 25.47
N HIS A 29 2.33 10.00 24.50
CA HIS A 29 1.71 10.99 23.62
C HIS A 29 0.56 10.39 22.80
N ASP A 30 0.79 9.23 22.19
CA ASP A 30 -0.20 8.52 21.37
C ASP A 30 -1.43 8.10 22.19
N LEU A 31 -1.23 7.55 23.38
CA LEU A 31 -2.32 7.18 24.29
C LEU A 31 -3.08 8.41 24.78
N MET A 32 -2.38 9.44 25.26
CA MET A 32 -3.02 10.67 25.74
C MET A 32 -3.82 11.37 24.65
N THR A 33 -3.31 11.40 23.41
CA THR A 33 -4.02 11.97 22.26
C THR A 33 -5.27 11.16 21.93
N PHE A 34 -5.17 9.84 21.93
CA PHE A 34 -6.33 8.96 21.71
C PHE A 34 -7.43 9.18 22.74
N PHE A 35 -7.09 9.36 24.02
CA PHE A 35 -8.08 9.52 25.09
C PHE A 35 -8.63 10.93 25.25
N LYS A 36 -7.97 11.96 24.72
CA LYS A 36 -8.51 13.32 24.67
C LYS A 36 -9.73 13.43 23.75
N ASP A 37 -9.81 12.61 22.73
CA ASP A 37 -10.96 12.60 21.82
C ASP A 37 -12.06 11.69 22.36
N SER A 38 -13.14 12.31 22.86
CA SER A 38 -14.32 11.62 23.41
C SER A 38 -14.98 10.66 22.42
N THR A 39 -14.83 10.88 21.11
CA THR A 39 -15.41 9.99 20.09
C THR A 39 -14.76 8.61 20.07
N ASN A 40 -13.53 8.48 20.60
CA ASN A 40 -12.82 7.21 20.73
C ASN A 40 -13.36 6.31 21.85
N CYS A 41 -14.30 6.79 22.67
CA CYS A 41 -14.98 5.97 23.67
C CYS A 41 -16.49 5.88 23.41
N THR A 42 -16.93 4.78 22.78
CA THR A 42 -18.36 4.61 22.45
C THR A 42 -19.26 4.37 23.67
N TYR A 43 -18.69 4.21 24.87
CA TYR A 43 -19.48 4.09 26.08
C TYR A 43 -20.20 5.36 26.49
N GLN A 44 -19.75 6.53 26.04
CA GLN A 44 -20.38 7.82 26.32
C GLN A 44 -21.67 8.04 25.51
N ASN A 45 -21.89 7.29 24.42
CA ASN A 45 -23.00 7.50 23.48
C ASN A 45 -24.22 6.58 23.74
N SER A 46 -24.27 5.87 24.88
CA SER A 46 -25.35 4.93 25.19
C SER A 46 -26.39 5.59 26.08
N SER A 47 -27.62 5.74 25.57
CA SER A 47 -28.77 6.43 26.14
C SER A 47 -29.30 5.89 27.49
N ASN A 48 -28.68 4.86 28.07
CA ASN A 48 -29.07 4.23 29.32
C ASN A 48 -27.84 4.01 30.21
N LYS A 49 -27.34 5.01 30.96
CA LYS A 49 -26.22 4.77 31.90
C LYS A 49 -26.20 5.53 33.21
N LYS A 50 -25.87 4.75 34.25
CA LYS A 50 -25.47 5.11 35.62
C LYS A 50 -23.98 5.49 35.79
N ASP A 51 -23.13 5.31 34.78
CA ASP A 51 -21.68 5.58 34.85
C ASP A 51 -21.17 6.26 33.57
N LEU A 52 -20.78 7.53 33.71
CA LEU A 52 -20.36 8.45 32.63
C LEU A 52 -18.87 8.34 32.29
N ARG A 53 -18.09 7.57 33.06
CA ARG A 53 -16.64 7.44 32.86
C ARG A 53 -16.32 6.74 31.55
N THR A 54 -15.29 7.23 30.86
CA THR A 54 -14.65 6.59 29.71
C THR A 54 -14.03 5.23 30.10
N CYS A 55 -13.72 4.40 29.10
CA CYS A 55 -12.91 3.19 29.32
C CYS A 55 -11.59 3.50 30.03
N PHE A 56 -10.99 4.62 29.65
CA PHE A 56 -9.71 5.05 30.17
C PHE A 56 -9.76 5.41 31.64
N GLU A 57 -10.72 6.24 32.05
CA GLU A 57 -10.93 6.60 33.45
C GLU A 57 -11.26 5.38 34.34
N LYS A 58 -11.90 4.36 33.77
CA LYS A 58 -12.20 3.10 34.49
C LYS A 58 -10.97 2.23 34.71
N VAL A 59 -10.05 2.19 33.74
CA VAL A 59 -8.83 1.38 33.81
C VAL A 59 -7.71 2.09 34.59
N GLY A 60 -7.54 3.40 34.33
CA GLY A 60 -6.41 4.21 34.77
C GLY A 60 -5.28 4.23 33.74
N PHE A 61 -4.58 5.37 33.60
CA PHE A 61 -3.52 5.55 32.60
C PHE A 61 -2.38 4.53 32.76
N LYS A 62 -1.76 4.47 33.95
CA LYS A 62 -0.65 3.57 34.25
C LYS A 62 -0.94 2.13 33.82
N ARG A 63 -2.07 1.58 34.29
CA ARG A 63 -2.48 0.19 33.99
C ARG A 63 -2.76 -0.05 32.51
N PHE A 64 -3.31 0.95 31.82
CA PHE A 64 -3.54 0.86 30.37
C PHE A 64 -2.20 0.89 29.61
N PHE A 65 -1.30 1.79 30.00
CA PHE A 65 0.03 1.95 29.43
C PHE A 65 0.88 0.69 29.61
N GLU A 66 0.97 0.17 30.83
CA GLU A 66 1.66 -1.08 31.17
C GLU A 66 1.18 -2.23 30.30
N ARG A 67 -0.13 -2.47 30.27
CA ARG A 67 -0.72 -3.54 29.46
C ARG A 67 -0.51 -3.33 27.97
N HIS A 68 -0.55 -2.08 27.49
CA HIS A 68 -0.26 -1.76 26.10
C HIS A 68 1.20 -2.11 25.74
N LEU A 69 2.16 -1.78 26.61
CA LEU A 69 3.57 -2.13 26.40
C LEU A 69 3.78 -3.65 26.46
N GLU A 70 3.19 -4.34 27.44
CA GLU A 70 3.23 -5.80 27.55
C GLU A 70 2.77 -6.46 26.25
N LEU A 71 1.63 -6.03 25.70
CA LEU A 71 1.08 -6.56 24.45
C LEU A 71 1.90 -6.20 23.22
N LYS A 72 2.49 -5.00 23.20
CA LYS A 72 3.35 -4.52 22.10
C LYS A 72 4.69 -5.24 22.05
N ALA A 73 5.18 -5.75 23.19
CA ALA A 73 6.42 -6.49 23.31
C ALA A 73 6.32 -7.96 22.86
N LEU A 74 5.12 -8.52 22.76
CA LEU A 74 4.89 -9.91 22.33
C LEU A 74 5.34 -10.14 20.89
N GLU A 75 5.90 -11.32 20.63
CA GLU A 75 6.13 -11.74 19.26
C GLU A 75 4.80 -11.91 18.51
N LYS A 76 4.86 -11.83 17.17
CA LYS A 76 3.65 -11.90 16.34
C LYS A 76 2.77 -13.10 16.68
N HIS A 77 3.35 -14.29 16.83
CA HIS A 77 2.60 -15.52 17.06
C HIS A 77 1.97 -15.54 18.46
N GLU A 78 2.71 -15.11 19.49
CA GLU A 78 2.23 -14.98 20.88
C GLU A 78 1.10 -13.96 20.99
N PHE A 79 1.29 -12.80 20.36
CA PHE A 79 0.29 -11.74 20.30
C PHE A 79 -1.01 -12.24 19.66
N GLU A 80 -0.91 -12.88 18.48
CA GLU A 80 -2.10 -13.36 17.78
C GLU A 80 -2.81 -14.48 18.56
N LEU A 81 -2.05 -15.37 19.21
CA LEU A 81 -2.61 -16.40 20.10
C LEU A 81 -3.34 -15.76 21.29
N HIS A 82 -2.72 -14.79 21.96
CA HIS A 82 -3.32 -14.06 23.08
C HIS A 82 -4.66 -13.41 22.71
N ILE A 83 -4.70 -12.68 21.58
CA ILE A 83 -5.91 -12.03 21.11
C ILE A 83 -7.00 -13.05 20.78
N LYS A 84 -6.65 -14.18 20.14
CA LYS A 84 -7.60 -15.26 19.86
C LYS A 84 -8.17 -15.87 21.15
N SER A 85 -7.33 -16.13 22.16
CA SER A 85 -7.77 -16.61 23.46
C SER A 85 -8.71 -15.63 24.15
N GLN A 86 -8.44 -14.32 24.09
CA GLN A 86 -9.34 -13.30 24.61
C GLN A 86 -10.67 -13.26 23.84
N LEU A 87 -10.64 -13.36 22.51
CA LEU A 87 -11.85 -13.39 21.68
C LEU A 87 -12.76 -14.56 22.02
N MET A 88 -12.22 -15.74 22.33
CA MET A 88 -13.01 -16.90 22.81
C MET A 88 -13.74 -16.58 24.11
N VAL A 89 -13.09 -15.88 25.05
CA VAL A 89 -13.71 -15.49 26.33
C VAL A 89 -14.73 -14.38 26.14
N PHE A 90 -14.52 -13.48 25.18
CA PHE A 90 -15.38 -12.33 24.91
C PHE A 90 -16.56 -12.65 23.99
N GLU A 91 -16.56 -13.81 23.35
CA GLU A 91 -17.61 -14.23 22.43
C GLU A 91 -18.96 -14.32 23.16
N ILE A 92 -19.95 -13.60 22.65
CA ILE A 92 -21.32 -13.64 23.15
C ILE A 92 -22.04 -14.76 22.38
N SER A 93 -22.21 -15.91 23.01
CA SER A 93 -23.06 -16.97 22.46
C SER A 93 -24.52 -16.54 22.51
N ASN A 94 -25.10 -16.24 21.35
CA ASN A 94 -26.55 -16.14 21.22
C ASN A 94 -27.12 -17.56 21.12
N GLU A 95 -27.31 -18.24 22.26
CA GLU A 95 -28.01 -19.54 22.31
C GLU A 95 -29.50 -19.43 21.96
N LYS A 96 -30.00 -18.22 21.65
CA LYS A 96 -31.41 -17.99 21.36
C LYS A 96 -31.67 -17.96 19.86
N ASP A 97 -32.58 -18.86 19.47
CA ASP A 97 -33.39 -18.93 18.26
C ASP A 97 -32.80 -19.72 17.08
N GLU A 98 -32.92 -21.05 17.20
CA GLU A 98 -32.88 -22.08 16.14
C GLU A 98 -34.02 -21.95 15.09
N LYS A 99 -34.65 -20.78 14.91
CA LYS A 99 -35.88 -20.68 14.11
C LYS A 99 -35.73 -20.23 12.67
N ASN A 100 -34.59 -19.72 12.22
CA ASN A 100 -34.41 -19.28 10.83
C ASN A 100 -33.02 -19.63 10.29
N GLU A 101 -32.97 -20.71 9.51
CA GLU A 101 -31.76 -21.36 9.01
C GLU A 101 -31.20 -20.72 7.72
N LYS A 102 -31.91 -19.76 7.11
CA LYS A 102 -31.60 -19.29 5.74
C LYS A 102 -30.81 -17.98 5.63
N ASP A 103 -30.59 -17.23 6.71
CA ASP A 103 -29.89 -15.92 6.68
C ASP A 103 -28.78 -15.75 7.75
N LYS A 104 -28.35 -16.83 8.42
CA LYS A 104 -27.34 -16.74 9.48
C LYS A 104 -25.91 -16.73 8.90
N LYS A 105 -25.47 -15.58 8.37
CA LYS A 105 -24.06 -15.20 8.61
C LYS A 105 -23.98 -14.93 10.11
N SER A 106 -23.46 -15.88 10.89
CA SER A 106 -23.33 -15.74 12.34
C SER A 106 -22.56 -14.45 12.64
N ARG A 107 -23.27 -13.38 12.98
CA ARG A 107 -22.65 -12.14 13.43
C ARG A 107 -22.16 -12.40 14.85
N HIS A 108 -20.94 -12.91 14.98
CA HIS A 108 -20.26 -13.05 16.25
C HIS A 108 -20.11 -11.67 16.87
N SER A 109 -20.68 -11.49 18.06
CA SER A 109 -20.54 -10.27 18.85
C SER A 109 -19.55 -10.54 19.97
N TYR A 110 -18.71 -9.55 20.27
CA TYR A 110 -17.65 -9.68 21.25
C TYR A 110 -17.79 -8.60 22.33
N ARG A 111 -17.77 -9.02 23.59
CA ARG A 111 -17.73 -8.16 24.76
C ARG A 111 -16.28 -7.95 25.20
N TYR A 112 -15.59 -7.05 24.51
CA TYR A 112 -14.20 -6.70 24.85
C TYR A 112 -14.10 -6.22 26.30
N SER A 113 -13.03 -6.63 26.97
CA SER A 113 -12.80 -6.29 28.37
C SER A 113 -11.31 -6.16 28.66
N PHE A 114 -10.94 -5.32 29.63
CA PHE A 114 -9.57 -5.22 30.14
C PHE A 114 -9.24 -6.43 31.01
N ASN A 115 -10.23 -6.87 31.80
CA ASN A 115 -10.25 -8.08 32.59
C ASN A 115 -11.72 -8.51 32.80
N ILE A 116 -11.96 -9.54 33.63
CA ILE A 116 -13.30 -10.09 33.87
C ILE A 116 -14.32 -9.03 34.35
N SER A 117 -13.89 -8.03 35.12
CA SER A 117 -14.77 -7.04 35.74
C SER A 117 -14.83 -5.68 35.05
N LEU A 118 -13.89 -5.40 34.14
CA LEU A 118 -13.76 -4.08 33.48
C LEU A 118 -14.01 -4.20 31.97
N PRO A 119 -15.26 -3.99 31.52
CA PRO A 119 -15.58 -4.06 30.10
C PRO A 119 -15.05 -2.83 29.36
N LEU A 120 -14.65 -3.04 28.11
CA LEU A 120 -14.10 -2.03 27.21
C LEU A 120 -14.98 -1.87 25.97
N CYS A 121 -15.04 -0.65 25.44
CA CYS A 121 -15.55 -0.44 24.09
C CYS A 121 -14.53 -0.96 23.06
N LYS A 122 -15.00 -1.31 21.87
CA LYS A 122 -14.16 -1.84 20.78
C LYS A 122 -12.96 -0.94 20.47
N PRO A 123 -13.09 0.40 20.31
CA PRO A 123 -11.93 1.24 20.01
C PRO A 123 -10.89 1.25 21.14
N ALA A 124 -11.32 1.31 22.41
CA ALA A 124 -10.40 1.26 23.54
C ALA A 124 -9.65 -0.07 23.64
N TYR A 125 -10.33 -1.19 23.38
CA TYR A 125 -9.68 -2.50 23.32
C TYR A 125 -8.68 -2.58 22.15
N MET A 126 -9.06 -2.09 20.97
CA MET A 126 -8.15 -2.04 19.83
C MET A 126 -6.92 -1.19 20.11
N LYS A 127 -7.08 -0.04 20.75
CA LYS A 127 -5.94 0.79 21.16
C LYS A 127 -5.06 0.08 22.18
N LEU A 128 -5.65 -0.57 23.18
CA LEU A 128 -4.94 -1.36 24.20
C LEU A 128 -4.03 -2.40 23.54
N CYS A 129 -4.57 -3.13 22.57
CA CYS A 129 -3.88 -4.21 21.87
C CYS A 129 -3.07 -3.76 20.65
N ASN A 130 -2.99 -2.45 20.35
CA ASN A 130 -2.37 -1.93 19.13
C ASN A 130 -2.89 -2.60 17.84
N LEU A 131 -4.22 -2.68 17.72
CA LEU A 131 -4.94 -3.29 16.58
C LEU A 131 -5.60 -2.23 15.71
N ASN A 132 -5.63 -2.48 14.40
CA ASN A 132 -6.55 -1.83 13.47
C ASN A 132 -7.73 -2.76 13.14
N ASP A 133 -8.78 -2.21 12.52
CA ASP A 133 -10.00 -2.97 12.22
C ASP A 133 -9.73 -4.18 11.33
N TYR A 134 -8.83 -4.03 10.36
CA TYR A 134 -8.44 -5.12 9.46
C TYR A 134 -7.80 -6.28 10.21
N LYS A 135 -6.83 -6.01 11.09
CA LYS A 135 -6.12 -7.05 11.87
C LYS A 135 -7.07 -7.75 12.84
N LEU A 136 -7.93 -6.98 13.52
CA LEU A 136 -8.95 -7.55 14.40
C LEU A 136 -9.92 -8.46 13.63
N LEU A 137 -10.45 -7.99 12.50
CA LEU A 137 -11.34 -8.78 11.64
C LEU A 137 -10.66 -10.05 11.15
N THR A 138 -9.40 -9.95 10.72
CA THR A 138 -8.63 -11.10 10.22
C THR A 138 -8.41 -12.14 11.33
N LEU A 139 -8.14 -11.70 12.57
CA LEU A 139 -7.99 -12.61 13.70
C LEU A 139 -9.31 -13.27 14.10
N GLN A 140 -10.42 -12.53 14.04
CA GLN A 140 -11.77 -13.08 14.25
C GLN A 140 -12.11 -14.13 13.20
N THR A 141 -11.94 -13.82 11.91
CA THR A 141 -12.18 -14.77 10.81
C THR A 141 -11.32 -16.02 10.97
N HIS A 142 -10.03 -15.85 11.24
CA HIS A 142 -9.15 -16.99 11.42
C HIS A 142 -9.51 -17.84 12.64
N LEU A 143 -9.91 -17.24 13.75
CA LEU A 143 -10.36 -17.98 14.93
C LEU A 143 -11.57 -18.86 14.58
N GLN A 144 -12.51 -18.33 13.81
CA GLN A 144 -13.70 -19.08 13.39
C GLN A 144 -13.38 -20.20 12.40
N GLU A 145 -12.47 -19.97 11.46
CA GLU A 145 -12.13 -20.95 10.42
C GLU A 145 -11.12 -22.02 10.88
N ASN A 146 -10.17 -21.65 11.73
CA ASN A 146 -8.97 -22.44 12.02
C ASN A 146 -8.65 -22.53 13.53
N GLY A 147 -9.46 -21.92 14.40
CA GLY A 147 -9.23 -21.92 15.84
C GLY A 147 -7.93 -21.21 16.26
N LEU A 148 -7.23 -21.82 17.21
CA LEU A 148 -5.98 -21.30 17.78
C LEU A 148 -4.73 -21.60 16.93
N ILE A 149 -4.89 -22.23 15.76
CA ILE A 149 -3.76 -22.53 14.86
C ILE A 149 -3.02 -21.23 14.51
N GLU A 150 -1.70 -21.31 14.39
CA GLU A 150 -0.89 -20.17 13.98
C GLU A 150 -1.24 -19.72 12.56
N ARG A 151 -1.35 -18.40 12.36
CA ARG A 151 -1.56 -17.83 11.03
C ARG A 151 -0.27 -17.90 10.22
N THR A 152 -0.19 -18.89 9.35
CA THR A 152 0.83 -18.92 8.31
C THR A 152 0.50 -17.84 7.27
N HIS A 153 1.48 -17.01 6.95
CA HIS A 153 1.34 -16.13 5.79
C HIS A 153 1.32 -17.02 4.55
N GLY A 154 0.56 -16.69 3.51
CA GLY A 154 0.58 -17.45 2.24
C GLY A 154 1.93 -17.46 1.51
N ASN A 155 2.95 -16.81 2.08
CA ASN A 155 4.34 -16.82 1.63
C ASN A 155 5.28 -17.54 2.63
N THR A 156 4.80 -18.05 3.76
CA THR A 156 5.61 -18.87 4.66
C THR A 156 6.02 -20.15 3.90
N GLY A 157 7.31 -20.39 3.77
CA GLY A 157 7.87 -21.46 2.92
C GLY A 157 8.00 -21.13 1.43
N ARG A 158 7.45 -20.00 0.97
CA ARG A 158 7.75 -19.46 -0.37
C ARG A 158 8.92 -18.50 -0.26
N VAL A 159 9.97 -18.79 -1.04
CA VAL A 159 11.12 -17.90 -1.23
C VAL A 159 10.59 -16.49 -1.52
N SER A 160 11.03 -15.48 -0.76
CA SER A 160 10.58 -14.10 -0.99
C SER A 160 10.79 -13.73 -2.46
N ARG A 161 9.88 -12.94 -3.05
CA ARG A 161 10.09 -12.40 -4.42
C ARG A 161 11.41 -11.61 -4.55
N GLN A 162 12.01 -11.20 -3.42
CA GLN A 162 13.36 -10.67 -3.34
C GLN A 162 14.44 -11.76 -3.48
N ASN A 163 14.27 -12.92 -2.86
CA ASN A 163 15.21 -14.03 -2.96
C ASN A 163 15.11 -14.76 -4.30
N SER A 164 13.98 -14.65 -5.02
CA SER A 164 13.91 -15.03 -6.45
C SER A 164 14.63 -14.04 -7.38
N LYS A 165 15.15 -12.90 -6.87
CA LYS A 165 16.11 -12.07 -7.61
C LYS A 165 17.48 -12.74 -7.73
N VAL A 166 17.82 -13.63 -6.79
CA VAL A 166 19.05 -14.44 -6.82
C VAL A 166 18.91 -15.64 -7.77
N PHE A 167 17.68 -16.02 -8.11
CA PHE A 167 17.35 -17.15 -8.99
C PHE A 167 16.99 -16.72 -10.42
N VAL A 168 17.54 -15.61 -10.92
CA VAL A 168 17.70 -15.49 -12.38
C VAL A 168 19.02 -16.18 -12.68
N ASP A 169 18.93 -17.43 -13.15
CA ASP A 169 20.09 -18.19 -13.61
C ASP A 169 20.92 -17.35 -14.61
N PHE A 170 22.24 -17.50 -14.58
CA PHE A 170 23.14 -16.84 -15.52
C PHE A 170 22.73 -17.13 -16.97
N ASN A 171 22.26 -18.35 -17.25
CA ASN A 171 21.77 -18.74 -18.58
C ASN A 171 20.54 -17.95 -18.99
N ILE A 172 19.56 -17.79 -18.10
CA ILE A 172 18.35 -16.99 -18.34
C ILE A 172 18.71 -15.53 -18.58
N THR A 173 19.59 -14.98 -17.73
CA THR A 173 20.06 -13.60 -17.85
C THR A 173 20.76 -13.36 -19.19
N SER A 174 21.61 -14.31 -19.60
CA SER A 174 22.36 -14.26 -20.86
C SER A 174 21.44 -14.37 -22.07
N SER A 175 20.49 -15.31 -22.07
CA SER A 175 19.49 -15.48 -23.14
C SER A 175 18.67 -14.19 -23.37
N VAL A 176 18.15 -13.57 -22.31
CA VAL A 176 17.39 -12.31 -22.44
C VAL A 176 18.28 -11.19 -22.95
N LYS A 177 19.52 -11.09 -22.46
CA LYS A 177 20.45 -10.06 -22.90
C LYS A 177 20.80 -10.22 -24.38
N GLU A 178 21.14 -11.43 -24.82
CA GLU A 178 21.47 -11.74 -26.21
C GLU A 178 20.30 -11.41 -27.13
N TYR A 179 19.09 -11.84 -26.76
CA TYR A 179 17.88 -11.53 -27.51
C TYR A 179 17.69 -10.01 -27.69
N LEU A 180 17.76 -9.25 -26.59
CA LEU A 180 17.54 -7.81 -26.64
C LEU A 180 18.66 -7.06 -27.39
N VAL A 181 19.91 -7.51 -27.30
CA VAL A 181 21.03 -6.95 -28.09
C VAL A 181 20.82 -7.22 -29.57
N GLN A 182 20.45 -8.44 -29.96
CA GLN A 182 20.17 -8.78 -31.36
C GLN A 182 18.98 -7.98 -31.88
N TYR A 183 17.88 -7.93 -31.13
CA TYR A 183 16.69 -7.15 -31.49
C TYR A 183 17.02 -5.67 -31.66
N GLY A 184 17.79 -5.08 -30.73
CA GLY A 184 18.27 -3.70 -30.83
C GLY A 184 19.23 -3.46 -31.99
N THR A 185 20.00 -4.47 -32.40
CA THR A 185 20.90 -4.39 -33.56
C THR A 185 20.13 -4.43 -34.89
N ILE A 186 19.09 -5.24 -34.97
CA ILE A 186 18.28 -5.41 -36.19
C ILE A 186 17.30 -4.25 -36.39
N TYR A 187 16.61 -3.84 -35.32
CA TYR A 187 15.49 -2.90 -35.39
C TYR A 187 15.78 -1.55 -34.74
N GLY A 188 16.87 -1.43 -34.01
CA GLY A 188 17.20 -0.22 -33.28
C GLY A 188 17.90 0.81 -34.16
N LEU A 189 17.55 2.07 -33.93
CA LEU A 189 18.23 3.22 -34.51
C LEU A 189 19.12 3.86 -33.44
N PRO A 190 20.43 4.05 -33.70
CA PRO A 190 21.27 4.80 -32.79
C PRO A 190 20.74 6.24 -32.71
N SER A 191 20.75 6.84 -31.53
CA SER A 191 20.29 8.20 -31.35
C SER A 191 21.03 9.16 -32.31
N PRO A 192 20.32 9.84 -33.24
CA PRO A 192 20.94 10.77 -34.19
C PRO A 192 21.36 12.10 -33.52
N MET A 193 20.91 12.35 -32.28
CA MET A 193 21.12 13.61 -31.58
C MET A 193 21.45 13.36 -30.10
N ARG A 194 22.53 13.99 -29.62
CA ARG A 194 22.72 14.21 -28.19
C ARG A 194 21.59 15.10 -27.68
N HIS A 195 20.48 14.52 -27.22
CA HIS A 195 19.51 15.28 -26.45
C HIS A 195 20.23 15.87 -25.23
N ARG A 196 19.96 17.16 -24.95
CA ARG A 196 20.78 18.03 -24.07
C ARG A 196 21.04 17.48 -22.65
N ASN A 197 20.37 16.41 -22.22
CA ASN A 197 20.47 15.82 -20.89
C ASN A 197 20.77 14.31 -20.86
N ASP A 198 20.95 13.65 -22.02
CA ASP A 198 21.12 12.19 -22.10
C ASP A 198 22.56 11.88 -22.53
N SER A 199 23.44 11.62 -21.55
CA SER A 199 24.89 11.43 -21.75
C SER A 199 25.28 10.01 -22.22
N GLY A 200 24.33 9.19 -22.67
CA GLY A 200 24.54 7.80 -23.08
C GLY A 200 24.29 7.55 -24.57
N ASN A 201 24.97 6.54 -25.14
CA ASN A 201 24.65 6.01 -26.48
C ASN A 201 23.35 5.20 -26.39
N PHE A 202 22.21 5.86 -26.65
CA PHE A 202 20.90 5.22 -26.68
C PHE A 202 20.61 4.59 -28.04
N ILE A 203 20.00 3.41 -28.00
CA ILE A 203 19.42 2.75 -29.16
C ILE A 203 17.90 2.84 -29.01
N TYR A 204 17.23 3.39 -30.01
CA TYR A 204 15.79 3.57 -30.03
C TYR A 204 15.11 2.51 -30.89
N LEU A 205 14.19 1.77 -30.29
CA LEU A 205 13.29 0.86 -30.98
C LEU A 205 12.11 1.62 -31.61
N PRO A 206 11.47 1.05 -32.65
CA PRO A 206 10.37 1.71 -33.36
C PRO A 206 9.21 2.09 -32.44
N THR A 207 8.54 3.20 -32.76
CA THR A 207 7.42 3.79 -31.99
C THR A 207 6.22 2.84 -31.79
N GLY A 208 6.01 1.90 -32.71
CA GLY A 208 4.92 0.92 -32.62
C GLY A 208 5.19 -0.23 -31.67
N GLU A 209 6.44 -0.40 -31.23
CA GLU A 209 6.83 -1.46 -30.32
C GLU A 209 6.68 -1.01 -28.87
N ASN A 210 6.43 -1.99 -27.99
CA ASN A 210 6.43 -1.80 -26.56
C ASN A 210 6.96 -3.08 -25.88
N TYR A 211 7.17 -3.02 -24.57
CA TYR A 211 7.67 -4.18 -23.82
C TYR A 211 6.82 -5.44 -24.05
N THR A 212 5.51 -5.29 -24.21
CA THR A 212 4.58 -6.41 -24.38
C THR A 212 4.69 -7.02 -25.78
N SER A 213 4.77 -6.21 -26.84
CA SER A 213 4.93 -6.72 -28.20
C SER A 213 6.25 -7.47 -28.36
N ILE A 214 7.33 -6.94 -27.79
CA ILE A 214 8.65 -7.58 -27.87
C ILE A 214 8.71 -8.84 -27.01
N TYR A 215 8.10 -8.84 -25.82
CA TYR A 215 8.02 -10.07 -25.02
C TYR A 215 7.22 -11.18 -25.73
N LYS A 216 6.18 -10.84 -26.51
CA LYS A 216 5.47 -11.83 -27.32
C LYS A 216 6.38 -12.46 -28.38
N LYS A 217 7.16 -11.63 -29.10
CA LYS A 217 8.15 -12.13 -30.08
C LYS A 217 9.20 -13.00 -29.40
N TYR A 218 9.77 -12.53 -28.28
CA TYR A 218 10.71 -13.33 -27.48
C TYR A 218 10.12 -14.67 -27.07
N LYS A 219 8.85 -14.69 -26.68
CA LYS A 219 8.15 -15.92 -26.30
C LYS A 219 7.95 -16.86 -27.48
N GLU A 220 7.55 -16.33 -28.64
CA GLU A 220 7.42 -17.10 -29.87
C GLU A 220 8.77 -17.69 -30.30
N ASP A 221 9.82 -16.89 -30.31
CA ASP A 221 11.19 -17.30 -30.65
C ASP A 221 11.73 -18.36 -29.66
N PHE A 222 11.47 -18.20 -28.36
CA PHE A 222 11.88 -19.17 -27.34
C PHE A 222 11.30 -20.57 -27.59
N TYR A 223 10.01 -20.67 -27.92
CA TYR A 223 9.35 -21.95 -28.20
C TYR A 223 9.62 -22.51 -29.60
N LEU A 224 10.30 -21.76 -30.49
CA LEU A 224 10.85 -22.34 -31.72
C LEU A 224 12.12 -23.15 -31.44
N GLU A 225 12.86 -22.81 -30.39
CA GLU A 225 14.14 -23.42 -30.04
C GLU A 225 14.05 -24.42 -28.88
N HIS A 226 12.95 -24.38 -28.10
CA HIS A 226 12.75 -25.21 -26.90
C HIS A 226 11.40 -25.93 -26.96
N ASP A 227 11.32 -27.07 -26.28
CA ASP A 227 10.08 -27.83 -26.14
C ASP A 227 9.02 -27.04 -25.33
N GLU A 228 7.73 -27.29 -25.58
CA GLU A 228 6.62 -26.68 -24.83
C GLU A 228 6.67 -27.01 -23.33
N SER A 229 7.40 -28.07 -22.96
CA SER A 229 7.66 -28.47 -21.58
C SER A 229 8.63 -27.55 -20.84
N GLU A 230 9.41 -26.72 -21.56
CA GLU A 230 10.33 -25.76 -20.94
C GLU A 230 9.63 -24.47 -20.50
N THR A 231 9.93 -24.05 -19.27
CA THR A 231 9.28 -22.89 -18.66
C THR A 231 10.00 -21.60 -19.01
N ILE A 232 9.40 -20.80 -19.90
CA ILE A 232 9.85 -19.44 -20.20
C ILE A 232 9.67 -18.51 -18.99
N ILE A 233 10.56 -17.53 -18.86
CA ILE A 233 10.41 -16.47 -17.85
C ILE A 233 9.14 -15.65 -18.05
N SER A 234 8.59 -15.17 -16.93
CA SER A 234 7.43 -14.28 -16.96
C SER A 234 7.74 -12.92 -17.60
N TYR A 235 6.72 -12.27 -18.17
CA TYR A 235 6.77 -10.89 -18.67
C TYR A 235 7.39 -9.92 -17.65
N SER A 236 7.01 -10.05 -16.38
CA SER A 236 7.50 -9.19 -15.31
C SER A 236 9.01 -9.36 -15.08
N THR A 237 9.52 -10.58 -15.18
CA THR A 237 10.94 -10.90 -15.07
C THR A 237 11.70 -10.37 -16.27
N PHE A 238 11.18 -10.61 -17.49
CA PHE A 238 11.75 -10.10 -18.73
C PHE A 238 11.92 -8.57 -18.71
N ARG A 239 10.85 -7.85 -18.34
CA ARG A 239 10.88 -6.38 -18.26
C ARG A 239 11.86 -5.87 -17.20
N ARG A 240 11.96 -6.56 -16.06
CA ARG A 240 12.96 -6.23 -15.03
C ARG A 240 14.38 -6.41 -15.57
N LEU A 241 14.66 -7.56 -16.19
CA LEU A 241 15.99 -7.86 -16.75
C LEU A 241 16.37 -6.88 -17.86
N TRP A 242 15.42 -6.46 -18.71
CA TRP A 242 15.67 -5.41 -19.68
C TRP A 242 16.20 -4.14 -19.00
N HIS A 243 15.49 -3.63 -18.00
CA HIS A 243 15.88 -2.41 -17.30
C HIS A 243 17.24 -2.52 -16.60
N GLU A 244 17.57 -3.69 -16.07
CA GLU A 244 18.84 -3.94 -15.37
C GLU A 244 20.02 -4.15 -16.33
N LEU A 245 19.83 -4.89 -17.41
CA LEU A 245 20.91 -5.35 -18.30
C LEU A 245 21.17 -4.40 -19.48
N ILE A 246 20.12 -3.76 -20.02
CA ILE A 246 20.21 -2.91 -21.22
C ILE A 246 19.37 -1.62 -21.04
N PRO A 247 19.74 -0.76 -20.06
CA PRO A 247 19.02 0.48 -19.78
C PRO A 247 19.08 1.51 -20.94
N ASN A 248 20.02 1.33 -21.88
CA ASN A 248 20.22 2.20 -23.03
C ASN A 248 19.35 1.83 -24.25
N LEU A 249 18.65 0.69 -24.22
CA LEU A 249 17.67 0.32 -25.25
C LEU A 249 16.30 0.84 -24.85
N LYS A 250 15.81 1.88 -25.55
CA LYS A 250 14.56 2.60 -25.25
C LYS A 250 13.60 2.54 -26.44
N PHE A 251 12.34 2.86 -26.20
CA PHE A 251 11.38 3.08 -27.29
C PHE A 251 11.48 4.51 -27.78
N GLN A 252 11.41 4.70 -29.10
CA GLN A 252 11.28 6.03 -29.67
C GLN A 252 9.95 6.62 -29.19
N PRO A 253 9.95 7.85 -28.63
CA PRO A 253 8.70 8.51 -28.30
C PRO A 253 7.87 8.66 -29.57
N SER A 254 6.55 8.54 -29.43
CA SER A 254 5.67 8.96 -30.52
C SER A 254 6.00 10.40 -30.87
N ALA A 255 6.23 10.65 -32.15
CA ALA A 255 6.28 12.01 -32.64
C ALA A 255 4.96 12.65 -32.22
N SER A 256 5.02 13.64 -31.34
CA SER A 256 3.84 14.43 -31.07
C SER A 256 3.64 15.30 -32.30
N ASP A 257 2.52 15.14 -33.00
CA ASP A 257 2.05 16.08 -34.03
C ASP A 257 1.68 17.47 -33.43
N LEU A 258 2.12 17.74 -32.19
CA LEU A 258 1.90 18.96 -31.46
C LEU A 258 3.02 19.94 -31.85
N CYS A 259 2.63 21.05 -32.47
CA CYS A 259 3.53 22.17 -32.66
C CYS A 259 3.94 22.79 -31.30
N GLU A 260 4.99 23.62 -31.31
CA GLU A 260 5.51 24.29 -30.12
C GLU A 260 4.41 25.05 -29.35
N LYS A 261 3.48 25.70 -30.07
CA LYS A 261 2.35 26.41 -29.45
C LYS A 261 1.43 25.46 -28.67
N CYS A 262 1.11 24.28 -29.21
CA CYS A 262 0.29 23.27 -28.53
C CYS A 262 0.99 22.75 -27.26
N VAL A 263 2.32 22.59 -27.29
CA VAL A 263 3.10 22.18 -26.12
C VAL A 263 3.05 23.25 -25.04
N GLU A 264 3.25 24.52 -25.41
CA GLU A 264 3.17 25.65 -24.46
C GLU A 264 1.79 25.79 -23.83
N PHE A 265 0.71 25.69 -24.61
CA PHE A 265 -0.64 25.80 -24.07
C PHE A 265 -0.93 24.70 -23.05
N LYS A 266 -0.55 23.46 -23.32
CA LYS A 266 -0.68 22.37 -22.35
C LYS A 266 0.08 22.65 -21.04
N ALA A 267 1.29 23.19 -21.13
CA ALA A 267 2.07 23.57 -19.95
C ALA A 267 1.39 24.71 -19.15
N LYS A 268 0.89 25.75 -19.84
CA LYS A 268 0.18 26.89 -19.25
C LYS A 268 -1.13 26.46 -18.59
N MET A 269 -1.90 25.57 -19.23
CA MET A 269 -3.13 24.99 -18.68
C MET A 269 -2.85 24.17 -17.42
N GLN A 270 -1.79 23.35 -17.43
CA GLN A 270 -1.40 22.56 -16.27
C GLN A 270 -1.00 23.44 -15.08
N ALA A 271 -0.27 24.54 -15.34
CA ALA A 271 0.11 25.51 -14.31
C ALA A 271 -1.07 26.32 -13.76
N ALA A 272 -2.10 26.56 -14.58
CA ALA A 272 -3.31 27.30 -14.20
C ALA A 272 -4.41 26.42 -13.59
N LYS A 273 -4.18 25.12 -13.37
CA LYS A 273 -5.22 24.16 -12.97
C LYS A 273 -5.97 24.51 -11.68
N SER A 274 -5.36 25.26 -10.76
CA SER A 274 -5.98 25.72 -9.51
C SER A 274 -6.73 27.06 -9.63
N ASP A 275 -6.56 27.77 -10.74
CA ASP A 275 -7.19 29.07 -11.04
C ASP A 275 -8.11 28.88 -12.27
N ILE A 276 -9.39 28.66 -12.00
CA ILE A 276 -10.38 28.25 -13.00
C ILE A 276 -10.55 29.32 -14.09
N ASP A 277 -10.54 30.59 -13.73
CA ASP A 277 -10.73 31.69 -14.68
C ASP A 277 -9.52 31.78 -15.62
N LYS A 278 -8.31 31.70 -15.07
CA LYS A 278 -7.08 31.67 -15.86
C LYS A 278 -6.99 30.43 -16.74
N TYR A 279 -7.41 29.28 -16.23
CA TYR A 279 -7.46 28.03 -16.98
C TYR A 279 -8.41 28.13 -18.18
N ASN A 280 -9.62 28.67 -18.00
CA ASN A 280 -10.59 28.83 -19.06
C ASN A 280 -10.10 29.77 -20.16
N ILE A 281 -9.48 30.90 -19.80
CA ILE A 281 -8.88 31.83 -20.77
C ILE A 281 -7.82 31.14 -21.64
N ILE A 282 -6.92 30.36 -21.03
CA ILE A 282 -5.87 29.63 -21.76
C ILE A 282 -6.49 28.53 -22.63
N LYS A 283 -7.54 27.87 -22.15
CA LYS A 283 -8.27 26.84 -22.89
C LYS A 283 -8.92 27.42 -24.15
N ASP A 284 -9.57 28.58 -24.04
CA ASP A 284 -10.21 29.25 -25.18
C ASP A 284 -9.18 29.63 -26.26
N GLN A 285 -8.02 30.16 -25.85
CA GLN A 285 -6.90 30.45 -26.76
C GLN A 285 -6.35 29.19 -27.45
N TYR A 286 -6.30 28.07 -26.72
CA TYR A 286 -5.90 26.79 -27.29
C TYR A 286 -6.91 26.27 -28.32
N GLU A 287 -8.21 26.41 -28.07
CA GLU A 287 -9.27 26.04 -29.01
C GLU A 287 -9.26 26.92 -30.27
N GLU A 288 -8.99 28.23 -30.15
CA GLU A 288 -8.80 29.12 -31.30
C GLU A 288 -7.61 28.70 -32.17
N HIS A 289 -6.47 28.39 -31.55
CA HIS A 289 -5.30 27.89 -32.27
C HIS A 289 -5.62 26.59 -33.04
N HIS A 290 -6.36 25.67 -32.43
CA HIS A 290 -6.77 24.43 -33.08
C HIS A 290 -7.68 24.69 -34.27
N LYS A 291 -8.67 25.59 -34.14
CA LYS A 291 -9.57 25.97 -35.24
C LYS A 291 -8.80 26.60 -36.41
N ALA A 292 -7.80 27.45 -36.12
CA ALA A 292 -6.95 28.05 -37.14
C ALA A 292 -6.13 27.00 -37.89
N ALA A 293 -5.53 26.04 -37.17
CA ALA A 293 -4.79 24.93 -37.77
C ALA A 293 -5.68 24.04 -38.64
N ASP A 294 -6.93 23.76 -38.21
CA ASP A 294 -7.88 22.98 -39.00
C ASP A 294 -8.33 23.72 -40.27
N LEU A 295 -8.49 25.04 -40.21
CA LEU A 295 -8.78 25.87 -41.39
C LEU A 295 -7.62 25.84 -42.39
N GLU A 296 -6.38 25.94 -41.91
CA GLU A 296 -5.19 25.87 -42.75
C GLU A 296 -5.06 24.49 -43.42
N ARG A 297 -5.29 23.39 -42.68
CA ARG A 297 -5.31 22.04 -43.25
C ARG A 297 -6.38 21.86 -44.32
N LYS A 298 -7.55 22.47 -44.18
CA LYS A 298 -8.63 22.43 -45.20
C LYS A 298 -8.33 23.32 -46.41
N HIS A 299 -7.41 24.26 -46.28
CA HIS A 299 -7.01 25.13 -47.38
C HIS A 299 -5.97 24.46 -48.28
N TYR A 300 -5.07 23.67 -47.70
CA TYR A 300 -3.96 23.01 -48.40
C TYR A 300 -4.19 21.52 -48.71
N ASN A 301 -5.22 20.89 -48.15
CA ASN A 301 -5.69 19.53 -48.52
C ASN A 301 -7.07 19.59 -49.16
#